data_AF-A0A6J2JBW5-F1
#
_entry.id   AF-A0A6J2JBW5-F1
#
_cell.length_a   1.000
_cell.length_b   1.000
_cell.length_c   1.000
_cell.angle_alpha   90.00
_cell.angle_beta   90.00
_cell.angle_gamma   90.00
#
_symmetry.space_group_name_H-M   'P 1'
#
loop_
_entity.id
_entity.type
_entity.pdbx_description
1 polymer ?
#
loop_
_entity_poly.entity_id
_entity_poly.type
_entity_poly.pdbx_seq_one_letter_code
_entity_poly.pdbx_strand_id
1 'polypeptide(L)'
;MDGSDDDRFLWKYFLRQLIICSGAWTCYFIIGLFSGAPAVFIPQMRNETNNMEIIDEEMASWIPSITCYVGVPWVVILPIIIRVYGRRIPFIIVSVNAFIGSLVFYFSETVIHIITSEVIQGVVAAAYLTLTIVIITEYTSPKYRGVFLTMKLASYYWGVWMANAIGTFFHWKYIALCGIVCSIYNIITLAAWTESPYWLASRGFKERCIKSHRWLKGTSAEEEKELSRLIRYETIDPEIKDHCCGPAIMTGVLFGEIVPVKNRSLYLGTVGILHKIVSGTLLKLAPASFEKFGLHGAFLFFGLTTSVLLIVIYKYMPETKGKSLLEIDDCFQEVKKTEQTNKTDNITDETTEELLK
;
A
#
# COMPACT_ATOMS: atom_id res chain seq x y z
N MET A 1 -19.88 14.71 -34.75
CA MET A 1 -18.58 14.11 -34.38
C MET A 1 -18.90 12.93 -33.50
N ASP A 2 -18.59 11.75 -34.02
CA ASP A 2 -19.19 10.47 -33.69
C ASP A 2 -18.71 9.92 -32.32
N GLY A 3 -19.64 9.49 -31.47
CA GLY A 3 -19.34 9.00 -30.11
C GLY A 3 -18.51 7.71 -30.09
N SER A 4 -18.37 7.03 -31.23
CA SER A 4 -17.57 5.81 -31.37
C SER A 4 -16.05 6.04 -31.31
N ASP A 5 -15.56 7.24 -31.64
CA ASP A 5 -14.13 7.57 -31.54
C ASP A 5 -13.75 7.95 -30.11
N ASP A 6 -14.62 8.64 -29.38
CA ASP A 6 -14.36 9.07 -27.99
C ASP A 6 -14.16 7.86 -27.05
N ASP A 7 -14.97 6.81 -27.22
CA ASP A 7 -14.87 5.55 -26.46
C ASP A 7 -13.58 4.76 -26.77
N ARG A 8 -13.11 4.76 -28.03
CA ARG A 8 -11.83 4.14 -28.41
C ARG A 8 -10.63 4.86 -27.78
N PHE A 9 -10.69 6.18 -27.69
CA PHE A 9 -9.66 6.98 -27.01
C PHE A 9 -9.65 6.69 -25.50
N LEU A 10 -10.81 6.60 -24.85
CA LEU A 10 -10.94 6.28 -23.43
C LEU A 10 -10.33 4.91 -23.07
N TRP A 11 -10.57 3.87 -23.88
CA TRP A 11 -10.04 2.53 -23.61
C TRP A 11 -8.50 2.48 -23.64
N LYS A 12 -7.87 3.25 -24.53
CA LYS A 12 -6.41 3.34 -24.64
C LYS A 12 -5.77 3.89 -23.35
N TYR A 13 -6.35 4.93 -22.76
CA TYR A 13 -5.85 5.51 -21.50
C TYR A 13 -6.13 4.59 -20.31
N PHE A 14 -7.30 3.96 -20.29
CA PHE A 14 -7.62 2.94 -19.30
C PHE A 14 -6.60 1.78 -19.33
N LEU A 15 -6.27 1.26 -20.51
CA LEU A 15 -5.30 0.19 -20.67
C LEU A 15 -3.89 0.60 -20.21
N ARG A 16 -3.49 1.85 -20.44
CA ARG A 16 -2.23 2.39 -19.89
C ARG A 16 -2.25 2.37 -18.37
N GLN A 17 -3.31 2.86 -17.73
CA GLN A 17 -3.46 2.83 -16.28
C GLN A 17 -3.46 1.39 -15.74
N LEU A 18 -4.09 0.46 -16.46
CA LEU A 18 -4.13 -0.97 -16.12
C LEU A 18 -2.74 -1.62 -16.15
N ILE A 19 -1.95 -1.39 -17.20
CA ILE A 19 -0.58 -1.95 -17.33
C ILE A 19 0.34 -1.43 -16.22
N ILE A 20 0.16 -0.17 -15.82
CA ILE A 20 0.91 0.43 -14.72
C ILE A 20 0.52 -0.25 -13.40
N CYS A 21 -0.78 -0.36 -13.15
CA CYS A 21 -1.26 -0.92 -11.91
C CYS A 21 -1.06 -2.44 -11.83
N SER A 22 -0.97 -3.15 -12.96
CA SER A 22 -0.66 -4.58 -12.95
C SER A 22 0.76 -4.85 -12.45
N GLY A 23 1.76 -4.01 -12.77
CA GLY A 23 3.08 -4.09 -12.14
C GLY A 23 3.01 -3.86 -10.62
N ALA A 24 2.20 -2.89 -10.20
CA ALA A 24 1.96 -2.62 -8.78
C ALA A 24 1.29 -3.81 -8.07
N TRP A 25 0.24 -4.40 -8.66
CA TRP A 25 -0.46 -5.58 -8.15
C TRP A 25 0.42 -6.82 -8.10
N THR A 26 1.34 -6.98 -9.03
CA THR A 26 2.31 -8.08 -9.00
C THR A 26 3.24 -7.99 -7.78
N CYS A 27 3.61 -6.79 -7.31
CA CYS A 27 4.30 -6.65 -6.03
C CYS A 27 3.45 -7.13 -4.84
N TYR A 28 2.13 -6.87 -4.85
CA TYR A 28 1.21 -7.40 -3.84
C TYR A 28 1.10 -8.93 -3.91
N PHE A 29 1.07 -9.47 -5.12
CA PHE A 29 1.06 -10.90 -5.34
C PHE A 29 2.34 -11.56 -4.80
N ILE A 30 3.53 -10.99 -5.07
CA ILE A 30 4.81 -11.48 -4.55
C ILE A 30 4.79 -11.51 -3.02
N ILE A 31 4.46 -10.40 -2.35
CA ILE A 31 4.45 -10.41 -0.87
C ILE A 31 3.41 -11.40 -0.31
N GLY A 32 2.26 -11.59 -0.98
CA GLY A 32 1.30 -12.63 -0.63
C GLY A 32 1.87 -14.04 -0.76
N LEU A 33 2.58 -14.30 -1.85
CA LEU A 33 3.24 -15.57 -2.14
C LEU A 33 4.24 -15.95 -1.04
N PHE A 34 5.11 -15.02 -0.65
CA PHE A 34 6.09 -15.24 0.43
C PHE A 34 5.45 -15.22 1.82
N SER A 35 4.35 -14.49 2.04
CA SER A 35 3.59 -14.58 3.30
C SER A 35 2.93 -15.95 3.51
N GLY A 36 2.50 -16.60 2.43
CA GLY A 36 1.91 -17.95 2.47
C GLY A 36 2.94 -19.08 2.46
N ALA A 37 4.18 -18.82 2.03
CA ALA A 37 5.21 -19.84 1.85
C ALA A 37 5.57 -20.59 3.16
N PRO A 38 5.71 -19.95 4.35
CA PRO A 38 6.07 -20.63 5.59
C PRO A 38 5.08 -21.73 5.99
N ALA A 39 3.79 -21.57 5.70
CA ALA A 39 2.78 -22.60 5.98
C ALA A 39 3.01 -23.89 5.16
N VAL A 40 3.73 -23.79 4.03
CA VAL A 40 4.00 -24.89 3.11
C VAL A 40 5.38 -25.49 3.35
N PHE A 41 6.44 -24.68 3.31
CA PHE A 41 7.79 -25.24 3.30
C PHE A 41 8.21 -25.76 4.68
N ILE A 42 7.68 -25.20 5.78
CA ILE A 42 8.01 -25.66 7.13
C ILE A 42 7.60 -27.13 7.32
N PRO A 43 6.35 -27.54 7.05
CA PRO A 43 5.97 -28.95 7.17
C PRO A 43 6.66 -29.84 6.13
N GLN A 44 6.85 -29.39 4.88
CA GLN A 44 7.55 -30.19 3.87
C GLN A 44 9.01 -30.48 4.25
N MET A 45 9.76 -29.47 4.72
CA MET A 45 11.15 -29.66 5.16
C MET A 45 11.26 -30.54 6.41
N ARG A 46 10.31 -30.43 7.36
CA ARG A 46 10.27 -31.31 8.53
C ARG A 46 10.09 -32.77 8.13
N ASN A 47 9.29 -33.04 7.09
CA ASN A 47 9.10 -34.39 6.55
C ASN A 47 10.32 -34.89 5.77
N GLU A 48 10.98 -34.04 4.98
CA GLU A 48 12.13 -34.44 4.15
C GLU A 48 13.38 -34.80 4.96
N THR A 49 13.59 -34.14 6.11
CA THR A 49 14.89 -34.25 6.80
C THR A 49 14.96 -35.39 7.82
N ASN A 50 13.85 -36.10 8.11
CA ASN A 50 13.71 -37.14 9.18
C ASN A 50 14.22 -36.74 10.58
N ASN A 51 14.76 -35.53 10.74
CA ASN A 51 15.22 -34.93 11.97
C ASN A 51 14.19 -33.88 12.37
N MET A 52 13.38 -34.21 13.39
CA MET A 52 12.47 -33.25 14.04
C MET A 52 13.23 -32.08 14.72
N GLU A 53 14.56 -32.11 14.77
CA GLU A 53 15.41 -31.17 15.52
C GLU A 53 15.87 -29.92 14.73
N ILE A 54 15.75 -29.88 13.40
CA ILE A 54 16.39 -28.80 12.61
C ILE A 54 15.54 -27.51 12.57
N ILE A 55 14.22 -27.59 12.80
CA ILE A 55 13.34 -26.41 12.84
C ILE A 55 12.50 -26.45 14.11
N ASP A 56 13.09 -25.96 15.19
CA ASP A 56 12.38 -25.68 16.44
C ASP A 56 11.16 -24.78 16.19
N GLU A 57 10.10 -24.92 17.01
CA GLU A 57 8.88 -24.11 16.89
C GLU A 57 9.17 -22.62 17.04
N GLU A 58 10.21 -22.29 17.82
CA GLU A 58 10.67 -20.92 17.93
C GLU A 58 11.21 -20.40 16.59
N MET A 59 12.01 -21.19 15.88
CA MET A 59 12.57 -20.80 14.58
C MET A 59 11.49 -20.72 13.50
N ALA A 60 10.52 -21.64 13.50
CA ALA A 60 9.38 -21.64 12.59
C ALA A 60 8.57 -20.33 12.66
N SER A 61 8.38 -19.78 13.87
CA SER A 61 7.68 -18.51 14.07
C SER A 61 8.53 -17.27 13.78
N TRP A 62 9.86 -17.37 13.88
CA TRP A 62 10.78 -16.29 13.52
C TRP A 62 10.84 -16.01 12.02
N ILE A 63 10.77 -17.06 11.17
CA ILE A 63 10.90 -16.94 9.72
C ILE A 63 9.89 -15.96 9.09
N PRO A 64 8.57 -16.07 9.27
CA PRO A 64 7.62 -15.08 8.72
C PRO A 64 7.70 -13.71 9.41
N SER A 65 8.08 -13.69 10.69
CA SER A 65 8.08 -12.48 11.52
C SER A 65 9.26 -11.56 11.18
N ILE A 66 10.41 -12.11 10.79
CA ILE A 66 11.63 -11.34 10.50
C ILE A 66 11.40 -10.37 9.34
N THR A 67 10.63 -10.76 8.33
CA THR A 67 10.30 -9.94 7.15
C THR A 67 9.54 -8.68 7.55
N CYS A 68 8.69 -8.77 8.59
CA CYS A 68 7.98 -7.61 9.14
C CYS A 68 8.92 -6.68 9.89
N TYR A 69 9.80 -7.21 10.75
CA TYR A 69 10.75 -6.41 11.53
C TYR A 69 11.80 -5.73 10.66
N VAL A 70 12.36 -6.45 9.68
CA VAL A 70 13.31 -5.89 8.70
C VAL A 70 12.64 -4.81 7.84
N GLY A 71 11.34 -4.91 7.61
CA GLY A 71 10.57 -3.87 6.92
C GLY A 71 10.48 -2.53 7.65
N VAL A 72 10.69 -2.48 8.98
CA VAL A 72 10.57 -1.26 9.81
C VAL A 72 11.47 -0.11 9.31
N PRO A 73 12.81 -0.27 9.17
CA PRO A 73 13.65 0.80 8.64
C PRO A 73 13.26 1.20 7.22
N TRP A 74 12.85 0.24 6.39
CA TRP A 74 12.48 0.49 4.99
C TRP A 74 11.18 1.28 4.84
N VAL A 75 10.27 1.23 5.82
CA VAL A 75 9.08 2.09 5.85
C VAL A 75 9.44 3.57 5.96
N VAL A 76 10.61 3.91 6.52
CA VAL A 76 11.11 5.30 6.58
C VAL A 76 11.99 5.62 5.38
N ILE A 77 12.90 4.71 5.02
CA ILE A 77 13.87 4.91 3.94
C ILE A 77 13.18 5.00 2.57
N LEU A 78 12.22 4.11 2.25
CA LEU A 78 11.59 4.07 0.92
C LEU A 78 10.81 5.35 0.60
N PRO A 79 9.97 5.92 1.48
CA PRO A 79 9.32 7.21 1.22
C PRO A 79 10.29 8.36 0.92
N ILE A 80 11.45 8.40 1.60
CA ILE A 80 12.49 9.39 1.32
C ILE A 80 13.02 9.22 -0.12
N ILE A 81 13.32 7.98 -0.53
CA ILE A 81 13.78 7.69 -1.90
C ILE A 81 12.69 8.06 -2.91
N ILE A 82 11.42 7.76 -2.63
CA ILE A 82 10.27 8.09 -3.51
C ILE A 82 10.12 9.61 -3.69
N ARG A 83 10.33 10.38 -2.62
CA ARG A 83 10.32 11.85 -2.67
C ARG A 83 11.47 12.37 -3.53
N VAL A 84 12.67 11.83 -3.34
CA VAL A 84 13.89 12.30 -4.01
C VAL A 84 13.91 11.93 -5.48
N TYR A 85 13.73 10.65 -5.80
CA TYR A 85 14.02 10.07 -7.12
C TYR A 85 12.78 9.78 -7.98
N GLY A 86 11.57 10.09 -7.49
CA GLY A 86 10.34 9.75 -8.20
C GLY A 86 9.90 8.32 -7.91
N ARG A 87 9.02 7.75 -8.74
CA ARG A 87 8.36 6.46 -8.50
C ARG A 87 9.06 5.35 -9.25
N ARG A 88 9.61 5.64 -10.43
CA ARG A 88 10.24 4.62 -11.29
C ARG A 88 11.50 4.02 -10.68
N ILE A 89 12.40 4.85 -10.15
CA ILE A 89 13.68 4.38 -9.57
C ILE A 89 13.47 3.50 -8.34
N PRO A 90 12.69 3.90 -7.31
CA PRO A 90 12.37 3.01 -6.20
C PRO A 90 11.71 1.70 -6.64
N PHE A 91 10.86 1.74 -7.68
CA PHE A 91 10.22 0.53 -8.19
C PHE A 91 11.21 -0.43 -8.85
N ILE A 92 12.23 0.07 -9.55
CA ILE A 92 13.35 -0.76 -10.03
C ILE A 92 14.07 -1.41 -8.84
N ILE A 93 14.44 -0.61 -7.83
CA ILE A 93 15.17 -1.10 -6.66
C ILE A 93 14.40 -2.23 -5.98
N VAL A 94 13.10 -2.03 -5.76
CA VAL A 94 12.20 -3.02 -5.15
C VAL A 94 12.07 -4.27 -6.03
N SER A 95 11.94 -4.12 -7.35
CA SER A 95 11.79 -5.25 -8.28
C SER A 95 13.06 -6.10 -8.37
N VAL A 96 14.23 -5.45 -8.41
CA VAL A 96 15.53 -6.13 -8.40
C VAL A 96 15.75 -6.84 -7.06
N ASN A 97 15.42 -6.18 -5.94
CA ASN A 97 15.48 -6.79 -4.62
C ASN A 97 14.54 -8.01 -4.51
N ALA A 98 13.32 -7.92 -5.01
CA ALA A 98 12.37 -9.04 -5.06
C ALA A 98 12.90 -10.22 -5.88
N PHE A 99 13.54 -9.93 -7.01
CA PHE A 99 14.19 -10.94 -7.85
C PHE A 99 15.33 -11.65 -7.10
N ILE A 100 16.22 -10.89 -6.46
CA ILE A 100 17.34 -11.43 -5.67
C ILE A 100 16.80 -12.28 -4.50
N GLY A 101 15.82 -11.77 -3.75
CA GLY A 101 15.21 -12.50 -2.64
C GLY A 101 14.59 -13.82 -3.08
N SER A 102 13.85 -13.81 -4.19
CA SER A 102 13.26 -15.02 -4.78
C SER A 102 14.34 -16.00 -5.27
N LEU A 103 15.44 -15.51 -5.85
CA LEU A 103 16.54 -16.35 -6.31
C LEU A 103 17.26 -17.05 -5.15
N VAL A 104 17.56 -16.32 -4.08
CA VAL A 104 18.18 -16.87 -2.86
C VAL A 104 17.26 -17.92 -2.23
N PHE A 105 15.94 -17.68 -2.21
CA PHE A 105 14.97 -18.67 -1.73
C PHE A 105 14.96 -19.93 -2.59
N TYR A 106 15.02 -19.82 -3.93
CA TYR A 106 15.01 -20.97 -4.83
C TYR A 106 16.21 -21.91 -4.62
N PHE A 107 17.42 -21.33 -4.49
CA PHE A 107 18.66 -22.07 -4.24
C PHE A 107 18.91 -22.38 -2.75
N SER A 108 17.89 -22.24 -1.90
CA SER A 108 18.05 -22.54 -0.49
C SER A 108 18.18 -24.05 -0.24
N GLU A 109 19.18 -24.39 0.57
CA GLU A 109 19.49 -25.74 1.07
C GLU A 109 19.55 -25.76 2.60
N THR A 110 19.70 -24.58 3.21
CA THR A 110 19.81 -24.39 4.66
C THR A 110 18.77 -23.38 5.13
N VAL A 111 18.37 -23.47 6.40
CA VAL A 111 17.47 -22.49 7.03
C VAL A 111 18.05 -21.07 6.98
N ILE A 112 19.38 -20.95 7.02
CA ILE A 112 20.07 -19.66 6.93
C ILE A 112 19.81 -18.99 5.57
N HIS A 113 19.82 -19.74 4.46
CA HIS A 113 19.47 -19.20 3.14
C HIS A 113 18.02 -18.70 3.10
N ILE A 114 17.09 -19.41 3.74
CA ILE A 114 15.68 -19.01 3.83
C ILE A 114 15.55 -17.72 4.64
N ILE A 115 16.14 -17.65 5.84
CA ILE A 115 16.14 -16.43 6.66
C ILE A 115 16.77 -15.26 5.89
N THR A 116 17.87 -15.50 5.18
CA THR A 116 18.52 -14.47 4.35
C THR A 116 17.60 -13.95 3.26
N SER A 117 16.85 -14.84 2.60
CA SER A 117 15.87 -14.43 1.59
C SER A 117 14.72 -13.60 2.18
N GLU A 118 14.23 -13.95 3.37
CA GLU A 118 13.17 -13.21 4.08
C GLU A 118 13.64 -11.81 4.51
N VAL A 119 14.89 -11.70 4.98
CA VAL A 119 15.51 -10.40 5.27
C VAL A 119 15.56 -9.53 4.02
N ILE A 120 15.98 -10.09 2.87
CA ILE A 120 16.01 -9.36 1.59
C ILE A 120 14.59 -8.91 1.20
N GLN A 121 13.59 -9.80 1.34
CA GLN A 121 12.19 -9.51 1.04
C GLN A 121 11.55 -8.47 1.97
N GLY A 122 12.20 -8.13 3.10
CA GLY A 122 11.77 -7.04 3.98
C GLY A 122 11.62 -5.69 3.26
N VAL A 123 12.41 -5.44 2.20
CA VAL A 123 12.27 -4.24 1.35
C VAL A 123 10.95 -4.26 0.58
N VAL A 124 10.62 -5.39 -0.05
CA VAL A 124 9.34 -5.61 -0.76
C VAL A 124 8.17 -5.50 0.22
N ALA A 125 8.35 -6.01 1.44
CA ALA A 125 7.40 -5.88 2.52
C ALA A 125 7.16 -4.42 2.93
N ALA A 126 8.15 -3.53 2.90
CA ALA A 126 7.92 -2.11 3.13
C ALA A 126 7.32 -1.40 1.90
N ALA A 127 7.73 -1.80 0.70
CA ALA A 127 7.26 -1.22 -0.55
C ALA A 127 5.76 -1.42 -0.78
N TYR A 128 5.16 -2.56 -0.35
CA TYR A 128 3.72 -2.78 -0.51
C TYR A 128 2.86 -1.77 0.27
N LEU A 129 3.35 -1.25 1.39
CA LEU A 129 2.65 -0.23 2.19
C LEU A 129 2.89 1.19 1.70
N THR A 130 4.03 1.43 1.06
CA THR A 130 4.49 2.77 0.72
C THR A 130 4.40 2.99 -0.79
N LEU A 131 5.39 2.50 -1.53
CA LEU A 131 5.57 2.70 -2.97
C LEU A 131 4.35 2.30 -3.80
N THR A 132 3.87 1.07 -3.64
CA THR A 132 2.89 0.48 -4.55
C THR A 132 1.54 1.19 -4.47
N ILE A 133 1.19 1.66 -3.28
CA ILE A 133 -0.01 2.44 -3.02
C ILE A 133 0.06 3.77 -3.75
N VAL A 134 1.18 4.48 -3.62
CA VAL A 134 1.43 5.77 -4.30
C VAL A 134 1.31 5.63 -5.80
N ILE A 135 1.87 4.56 -6.35
CA ILE A 135 1.77 4.27 -7.79
C ILE A 135 0.30 4.11 -8.19
N ILE A 136 -0.47 3.27 -7.48
CA ILE A 136 -1.89 3.10 -7.81
C ILE A 136 -2.63 4.43 -7.71
N THR A 137 -2.37 5.26 -6.71
CA THR A 137 -3.17 6.46 -6.44
C THR A 137 -2.83 7.64 -7.35
N GLU A 138 -1.56 7.78 -7.73
CA GLU A 138 -1.10 8.86 -8.61
C GLU A 138 -1.31 8.55 -10.08
N TYR A 139 -1.29 7.27 -10.46
CA TYR A 139 -1.43 6.88 -11.86
C TYR A 139 -2.86 6.54 -12.27
N THR A 140 -3.78 6.37 -11.32
CA THR A 140 -5.20 6.13 -11.63
C THR A 140 -6.02 7.40 -11.60
N SER A 141 -6.97 7.46 -12.51
CA SER A 141 -7.98 8.52 -12.53
C SER A 141 -8.95 8.34 -11.35
N PRO A 142 -9.46 9.42 -10.73
CA PRO A 142 -10.36 9.33 -9.58
C PRO A 142 -11.55 8.41 -9.78
N LYS A 143 -12.11 8.39 -11.00
CA LYS A 143 -13.24 7.55 -11.42
C LYS A 143 -13.03 6.05 -11.17
N TYR A 144 -11.82 5.53 -11.38
CA TYR A 144 -11.52 4.10 -11.28
C TYR A 144 -10.69 3.74 -10.04
N ARG A 145 -10.23 4.73 -9.28
CA ARG A 145 -9.29 4.55 -8.16
C ARG A 145 -9.77 3.53 -7.12
N GLY A 146 -11.06 3.53 -6.78
CA GLY A 146 -11.62 2.59 -5.80
C GLY A 146 -11.48 1.12 -6.21
N VAL A 147 -11.76 0.81 -7.49
CA VAL A 147 -11.63 -0.56 -8.04
C VAL A 147 -10.16 -0.98 -8.05
N PHE A 148 -9.26 -0.09 -8.48
CA PHE A 148 -7.84 -0.38 -8.56
C PHE A 148 -7.20 -0.58 -7.18
N LEU A 149 -7.65 0.19 -6.19
CA LEU A 149 -7.26 0.03 -4.79
C LEU A 149 -7.81 -1.26 -4.18
N THR A 150 -8.99 -1.72 -4.58
CA THR A 150 -9.57 -2.98 -4.08
C THR A 150 -8.82 -4.18 -4.67
N MET A 151 -8.47 -4.11 -5.96
CA MET A 151 -7.74 -5.16 -6.67
C MET A 151 -6.41 -5.50 -5.99
N LYS A 152 -5.75 -4.51 -5.38
CA LYS A 152 -4.47 -4.72 -4.68
C LYS A 152 -4.56 -5.78 -3.56
N LEU A 153 -5.67 -5.80 -2.80
CA LEU A 153 -5.87 -6.72 -1.69
C LEU A 153 -6.23 -8.10 -2.21
N ALA A 154 -7.02 -8.16 -3.29
CA ALA A 154 -7.28 -9.40 -4.00
C ALA A 154 -5.98 -10.04 -4.51
N SER A 155 -5.06 -9.26 -5.10
CA SER A 155 -3.76 -9.75 -5.56
C SER A 155 -2.90 -10.33 -4.44
N TYR A 156 -2.92 -9.71 -3.25
CA TYR A 156 -2.24 -10.23 -2.07
C TYR A 156 -2.76 -11.62 -1.68
N TYR A 157 -4.08 -11.77 -1.49
CA TYR A 157 -4.67 -13.05 -1.12
C TYR A 157 -4.55 -14.11 -2.23
N TRP A 158 -4.55 -13.69 -3.49
CA TRP A 158 -4.27 -14.58 -4.61
C TRP A 158 -2.85 -15.14 -4.55
N GLY A 159 -1.88 -14.34 -4.11
CA GLY A 159 -0.50 -14.80 -3.84
C GLY A 159 -0.43 -15.83 -2.72
N VAL A 160 -1.08 -15.57 -1.59
CA VAL A 160 -1.15 -16.51 -0.46
C VAL A 160 -1.80 -17.83 -0.88
N TRP A 161 -2.92 -17.75 -1.62
CA TRP A 161 -3.60 -18.92 -2.14
C TRP A 161 -2.72 -19.72 -3.11
N MET A 162 -2.02 -19.03 -4.03
CA MET A 162 -1.11 -19.68 -4.96
C MET A 162 0.05 -20.40 -4.24
N ALA A 163 0.61 -19.80 -3.19
CA ALA A 163 1.65 -20.45 -2.38
C ALA A 163 1.17 -21.78 -1.80
N ASN A 164 -0.02 -21.78 -1.20
CA ASN A 164 -0.64 -22.99 -0.64
C ASN A 164 -0.99 -24.03 -1.72
N ALA A 165 -1.48 -23.59 -2.88
CA ALA A 165 -1.77 -24.48 -4.01
C ALA A 165 -0.49 -25.14 -4.54
N ILE A 166 0.58 -24.37 -4.77
CA ILE A 166 1.89 -24.91 -5.17
C ILE A 166 2.39 -25.88 -4.10
N GLY A 167 2.27 -25.53 -2.82
CA GLY A 167 2.65 -26.39 -1.71
C GLY A 167 1.87 -27.68 -1.57
N THR A 168 0.65 -27.74 -2.07
CA THR A 168 -0.18 -28.95 -1.98
C THR A 168 0.18 -29.94 -3.09
N PHE A 169 0.49 -29.43 -4.29
CA PHE A 169 0.68 -30.27 -5.48
C PHE A 169 2.15 -30.41 -5.93
N PHE A 170 3.03 -29.50 -5.52
CA PHE A 170 4.40 -29.39 -5.99
C PHE A 170 5.38 -29.11 -4.84
N HIS A 171 6.66 -29.20 -5.16
CA HIS A 171 7.74 -28.88 -4.23
C HIS A 171 7.75 -27.38 -3.88
N TRP A 172 7.94 -27.04 -2.59
CA TRP A 172 7.90 -25.65 -2.10
C TRP A 172 8.82 -24.66 -2.84
N LYS A 173 9.94 -25.13 -3.41
CA LYS A 173 10.85 -24.30 -4.23
C LYS A 173 10.18 -23.66 -5.46
N TYR A 174 9.11 -24.24 -6.00
CA TYR A 174 8.37 -23.65 -7.13
C TYR A 174 7.65 -22.34 -6.76
N ILE A 175 7.43 -22.09 -5.47
CA ILE A 175 6.92 -20.79 -4.98
C ILE A 175 7.91 -19.68 -5.37
N ALA A 176 9.21 -19.88 -5.15
CA ALA A 176 10.22 -18.90 -5.55
C ALA A 176 10.34 -18.73 -7.07
N LEU A 177 10.14 -19.79 -7.84
CA LEU A 177 10.12 -19.69 -9.31
C LEU A 177 9.01 -18.75 -9.80
N CYS A 178 7.82 -18.84 -9.18
CA CYS A 178 6.73 -17.92 -9.46
C CYS A 178 7.11 -16.47 -9.08
N GLY A 179 7.75 -16.27 -7.92
CA GLY A 179 8.29 -14.97 -7.52
C GLY A 179 9.31 -14.37 -8.50
N ILE A 180 10.18 -15.21 -9.08
CA ILE A 180 11.15 -14.81 -10.11
C ILE A 180 10.43 -14.31 -11.37
N VAL A 181 9.45 -15.06 -11.88
CA VAL A 181 8.65 -14.69 -13.06
C VAL A 181 7.92 -13.36 -12.82
N CYS A 182 7.30 -13.20 -11.66
CA CYS A 182 6.63 -11.96 -11.26
C CYS A 182 7.60 -10.77 -11.18
N SER A 183 8.82 -10.99 -10.69
CA SER A 183 9.83 -9.93 -10.58
C SER A 183 10.35 -9.48 -11.95
N ILE A 184 10.53 -10.42 -12.90
CA ILE A 184 10.86 -10.10 -14.29
C ILE A 184 9.72 -9.30 -14.94
N TYR A 185 8.47 -9.70 -14.71
CA TYR A 185 7.30 -8.96 -15.20
C TYR A 185 7.28 -7.51 -14.70
N ASN A 186 7.59 -7.26 -13.43
CA ASN A 186 7.68 -5.89 -12.89
C ASN A 186 8.69 -5.02 -13.66
N ILE A 187 9.86 -5.57 -13.98
CA ILE A 187 10.88 -4.85 -14.76
C ILE A 187 10.37 -4.54 -16.18
N ILE A 188 9.66 -5.48 -16.82
CA ILE A 188 9.05 -5.28 -18.14
C ILE A 188 7.99 -4.19 -18.10
N THR A 189 7.09 -4.20 -17.12
CA THR A 189 6.04 -3.16 -16.99
C THR A 189 6.63 -1.75 -16.85
N LEU A 190 7.81 -1.64 -16.24
CA LEU A 190 8.49 -0.36 -16.06
C LEU A 190 8.94 0.28 -17.38
N ALA A 191 9.22 -0.51 -18.42
CA ALA A 191 9.58 0.02 -19.73
C ALA A 191 8.43 0.80 -20.38
N ALA A 192 7.18 0.47 -20.04
CA ALA A 192 6.00 1.03 -20.66
C ALA A 192 5.54 2.36 -20.05
N TRP A 193 5.85 2.63 -18.78
CA TRP A 193 5.24 3.75 -18.04
C TRP A 193 6.12 5.01 -17.94
N THR A 194 5.51 6.18 -17.77
CA THR A 194 6.22 7.46 -17.57
C THR A 194 6.31 7.81 -16.08
N GLU A 195 7.11 8.81 -15.72
CA GLU A 195 7.24 9.25 -14.32
C GLU A 195 5.94 9.95 -13.85
N SER A 196 5.63 9.88 -12.56
CA SER A 196 4.36 10.37 -12.02
C SER A 196 4.15 11.87 -12.32
N PRO A 197 2.99 12.26 -12.90
CA PRO A 197 2.67 13.67 -13.14
C PRO A 197 2.70 14.51 -11.86
N TYR A 198 2.22 13.97 -10.75
CA TYR A 198 2.21 14.65 -9.44
C TYR A 198 3.63 14.91 -8.93
N TRP A 199 4.54 13.96 -9.09
CA TRP A 199 5.94 14.17 -8.73
C TRP A 199 6.62 15.22 -9.62
N LEU A 200 6.38 15.14 -10.94
CA LEU A 200 6.94 16.10 -11.89
C LEU A 200 6.47 17.53 -11.60
N ALA A 201 5.20 17.70 -11.23
CA ALA A 201 4.66 18.98 -10.75
C ALA A 201 5.36 19.43 -9.46
N SER A 202 5.54 18.56 -8.47
CA SER A 202 6.22 18.92 -7.21
C SER A 202 7.68 19.38 -7.39
N ARG A 203 8.34 18.91 -8.46
CA ARG A 203 9.71 19.27 -8.84
C ARG A 203 9.82 20.50 -9.74
N GLY A 204 8.69 21.02 -10.23
CA GLY A 204 8.63 22.14 -11.17
C GLY A 204 8.98 21.81 -12.61
N PHE A 205 8.96 20.52 -12.98
CA PHE A 205 9.19 20.09 -14.36
C PHE A 205 7.90 20.19 -15.20
N LYS A 206 7.43 21.43 -15.44
CA LYS A 206 6.13 21.72 -16.09
C LYS A 206 5.92 21.00 -17.42
N GLU A 207 6.86 21.07 -18.36
CA GLU A 207 6.72 20.43 -19.68
C GLU A 207 6.62 18.90 -19.58
N ARG A 208 7.45 18.28 -18.74
CA ARG A 208 7.43 16.83 -18.52
C ARG A 208 6.15 16.40 -17.83
N CYS A 209 5.64 17.20 -16.89
CA CYS A 209 4.36 16.98 -16.21
C CYS A 209 3.21 16.94 -17.22
N ILE A 210 3.09 17.95 -18.09
CA ILE A 210 2.05 18.02 -19.13
C ILE A 210 2.12 16.79 -20.04
N LYS A 211 3.32 16.43 -20.51
CA LYS A 211 3.52 15.27 -21.38
C LYS A 211 3.13 13.95 -20.70
N SER A 212 3.54 13.77 -19.43
CA SER A 212 3.21 12.57 -18.65
C SER A 212 1.70 12.46 -18.39
N HIS A 213 1.07 13.56 -17.95
CA HIS A 213 -0.37 13.61 -17.66
C HIS A 213 -1.21 13.27 -18.91
N ARG A 214 -0.94 13.95 -20.03
CA ARG A 214 -1.67 13.73 -21.29
C ARG A 214 -1.44 12.33 -21.86
N TRP A 215 -0.27 11.75 -21.64
CA TRP A 215 -0.02 10.36 -22.03
C TRP A 215 -0.82 9.37 -21.16
N LEU A 216 -0.94 9.64 -19.86
CA LEU A 216 -1.59 8.73 -18.90
C LEU A 216 -3.12 8.79 -18.94
N LYS A 217 -3.68 10.01 -18.94
CA LYS A 217 -5.13 10.24 -18.78
C LYS A 217 -5.80 10.82 -20.03
N GLY A 218 -5.02 11.37 -20.97
CA GLY A 218 -5.52 11.98 -22.19
C GLY A 218 -5.69 13.50 -22.09
N THR A 219 -6.42 14.07 -23.05
CA THR A 219 -6.62 15.52 -23.25
C THR A 219 -8.11 15.91 -23.18
N SER A 220 -8.93 15.16 -22.44
CA SER A 220 -10.33 15.53 -22.19
C SER A 220 -10.43 16.85 -21.43
N ALA A 221 -11.55 17.57 -21.58
CA ALA A 221 -11.77 18.85 -20.90
C ALA A 221 -11.70 18.72 -19.36
N GLU A 222 -12.11 17.57 -18.80
CA GLU A 222 -12.02 17.30 -17.36
C GLU A 222 -10.56 17.05 -16.91
N GLU A 223 -9.80 16.31 -17.72
CA GLU A 223 -8.39 16.00 -17.46
C GLU A 223 -7.49 17.22 -17.62
N GLU A 224 -7.77 18.09 -18.59
CA GLU A 224 -7.03 19.34 -18.78
C GLU A 224 -7.33 20.35 -17.67
N LYS A 225 -8.55 20.31 -17.09
CA LYS A 225 -8.88 21.04 -15.85
C LYS A 225 -8.08 20.49 -14.66
N GLU A 226 -7.95 19.17 -14.50
CA GLU A 226 -7.10 18.57 -13.46
C GLU A 226 -5.64 19.01 -13.62
N LEU A 227 -5.09 18.91 -14.83
CA LEU A 227 -3.73 19.33 -15.14
C LEU A 227 -3.49 20.81 -14.85
N SER A 228 -4.43 21.68 -15.22
CA SER A 228 -4.35 23.11 -14.94
C SER A 228 -4.36 23.41 -13.45
N ARG A 229 -5.16 22.67 -12.67
CA ARG A 229 -5.15 22.76 -11.19
C ARG A 229 -3.79 22.32 -10.65
N LEU A 230 -3.24 21.20 -11.11
CA LEU A 230 -1.93 20.69 -10.68
C LEU A 230 -0.81 21.72 -10.89
N ILE A 231 -0.81 22.41 -12.04
CA ILE A 231 0.16 23.47 -12.34
C ILE A 231 -0.09 24.73 -11.50
N ARG A 232 -1.36 25.09 -11.25
CA ARG A 232 -1.70 26.28 -10.45
C ARG A 232 -1.32 26.10 -8.98
N TYR A 233 -1.44 24.90 -8.43
CA TYR A 233 -0.95 24.59 -7.08
C TYR A 233 0.56 24.74 -6.94
N GLU A 234 1.32 24.63 -8.03
CA GLU A 234 2.78 24.88 -8.03
C GLU A 234 3.12 26.36 -7.84
N THR A 235 2.27 27.26 -8.34
CA THR A 235 2.52 28.71 -8.32
C THR A 235 2.21 29.39 -6.98
N ILE A 236 1.63 28.67 -6.02
CA ILE A 236 1.23 29.20 -4.71
C ILE A 236 2.27 28.74 -3.66
N ASP A 237 3.03 29.71 -3.14
CA ASP A 237 4.04 29.70 -2.06
C ASP A 237 4.93 28.46 -1.76
N PRO A 238 6.27 28.62 -1.77
CA PRO A 238 7.21 27.55 -1.41
C PRO A 238 7.19 27.13 0.07
N GLU A 239 6.65 27.93 0.99
CA GLU A 239 6.49 27.53 2.41
C GLU A 239 5.38 26.49 2.61
N ILE A 240 4.37 26.48 1.73
CA ILE A 240 3.31 25.46 1.74
C ILE A 240 3.83 24.14 1.12
N LYS A 241 4.91 24.20 0.33
CA LYS A 241 5.49 23.06 -0.42
C LYS A 241 6.09 21.96 0.45
N ASP A 242 6.59 22.29 1.64
CA ASP A 242 7.09 21.30 2.61
C ASP A 242 5.99 20.75 3.52
N HIS A 243 4.84 21.42 3.57
CA HIS A 243 3.72 21.07 4.44
C HIS A 243 2.59 20.34 3.68
N CYS A 244 2.22 20.78 2.48
CA CYS A 244 1.22 20.16 1.62
C CYS A 244 1.81 18.97 0.85
N CYS A 245 1.99 17.88 1.59
CA CYS A 245 2.11 16.54 1.05
C CYS A 245 0.87 16.22 0.19
N GLY A 246 0.94 16.47 -1.11
CA GLY A 246 0.00 15.91 -2.12
C GLY A 246 -0.04 14.37 -2.04
N PRO A 247 -0.96 13.69 -2.75
CA PRO A 247 -1.61 12.41 -2.38
C PRO A 247 -0.70 11.16 -2.39
N ALA A 248 0.41 11.21 -1.66
CA ALA A 248 1.53 10.30 -1.76
C ALA A 248 1.56 9.26 -0.63
N ILE A 249 0.46 9.04 0.10
CA ILE A 249 0.21 7.81 0.90
C ILE A 249 -1.31 7.57 0.94
N MET A 250 -1.91 7.18 -0.19
CA MET A 250 -3.34 6.88 -0.26
C MET A 250 -3.63 5.38 -0.15
N THR A 251 -3.22 4.75 0.96
CA THR A 251 -4.00 3.70 1.65
C THR A 251 -3.46 3.41 3.05
N GLY A 252 -3.66 4.39 3.94
CA GLY A 252 -4.55 4.25 5.08
C GLY A 252 -5.64 5.30 4.91
N VAL A 253 -6.54 5.10 3.92
CA VAL A 253 -7.34 6.16 3.25
C VAL A 253 -8.16 7.04 4.19
N LEU A 254 -8.35 6.69 5.47
CA LEU A 254 -9.09 7.49 6.46
C LEU A 254 -8.23 8.16 7.53
N PHE A 255 -7.04 7.65 7.82
CA PHE A 255 -6.21 8.26 8.87
C PHE A 255 -5.58 9.58 8.40
N GLY A 256 -5.40 9.76 7.08
CA GLY A 256 -4.77 10.93 6.50
C GLY A 256 -5.66 12.17 6.35
N GLU A 257 -6.97 12.03 6.47
CA GLU A 257 -7.94 13.16 6.37
C GLU A 257 -8.16 13.83 7.74
N ILE A 258 -7.83 13.13 8.82
CA ILE A 258 -7.90 13.63 10.21
C ILE A 258 -6.56 14.29 10.62
N VAL A 259 -5.43 13.87 10.03
CA VAL A 259 -4.09 14.30 10.46
C VAL A 259 -3.74 15.68 9.89
N PRO A 260 -3.42 16.67 10.76
CA PRO A 260 -3.04 17.99 10.31
C PRO A 260 -1.78 17.98 9.44
N VAL A 261 -1.84 18.75 8.36
CA VAL A 261 -0.85 18.90 7.27
C VAL A 261 0.58 19.12 7.80
N LYS A 262 0.73 19.81 8.93
CA LYS A 262 2.01 20.23 9.52
C LYS A 262 2.96 19.09 9.89
N ASN A 263 2.47 17.90 10.28
CA ASN A 263 3.30 16.77 10.76
C ASN A 263 3.05 15.45 10.00
N ARG A 264 2.45 15.50 8.81
CA ARG A 264 1.92 14.33 8.10
C ARG A 264 2.97 13.24 7.82
N SER A 265 4.19 13.60 7.46
CA SER A 265 5.28 12.63 7.21
C SER A 265 5.73 11.87 8.45
N LEU A 266 5.76 12.54 9.62
CA LEU A 266 6.08 11.92 10.91
C LEU A 266 4.99 10.93 11.31
N TYR A 267 3.72 11.31 11.22
CA TYR A 267 2.58 10.42 11.51
C TYR A 267 2.54 9.19 10.60
N LEU A 268 2.82 9.36 9.31
CA LEU A 268 2.82 8.23 8.37
C LEU A 268 4.01 7.30 8.62
N GLY A 269 5.16 7.85 9.00
CA GLY A 269 6.31 7.06 9.46
C GLY A 269 5.99 6.27 10.73
N THR A 270 5.41 6.90 11.76
CA THR A 270 5.08 6.22 13.01
C THR A 270 3.99 5.16 12.83
N VAL A 271 2.93 5.44 12.06
CA VAL A 271 1.88 4.46 11.75
C VAL A 271 2.44 3.28 10.97
N GLY A 272 3.32 3.52 9.99
CA GLY A 272 3.95 2.44 9.23
C GLY A 272 4.88 1.57 10.10
N ILE A 273 5.65 2.18 10.99
CA ILE A 273 6.49 1.46 11.98
C ILE A 273 5.60 0.61 12.90
N LEU A 274 4.54 1.20 13.46
CA LEU A 274 3.60 0.50 14.33
C LEU A 274 2.93 -0.67 13.59
N HIS A 275 2.49 -0.47 12.35
CA HIS A 275 1.94 -1.55 11.53
C HIS A 275 2.93 -2.70 11.41
N LYS A 276 4.21 -2.43 11.13
CA LYS A 276 5.23 -3.47 10.96
C LYS A 276 5.54 -4.21 12.27
N ILE A 277 5.66 -3.49 13.38
CA ILE A 277 5.88 -4.09 14.70
C ILE A 277 4.68 -4.97 15.09
N VAL A 278 3.46 -4.45 14.96
CA VAL A 278 2.23 -5.19 15.29
C VAL A 278 2.09 -6.43 14.41
N SER A 279 2.33 -6.31 13.10
CA SER A 279 2.22 -7.46 12.18
C SER A 279 3.28 -8.54 12.46
N GLY A 280 4.53 -8.14 12.73
CA GLY A 280 5.60 -9.08 13.08
C GLY A 280 5.36 -9.76 14.43
N THR A 281 4.84 -9.01 15.40
CA THR A 281 4.47 -9.54 16.72
C THR A 281 3.31 -10.53 16.59
N LEU A 282 2.28 -10.19 15.80
CA LEU A 282 1.13 -11.07 15.54
C LEU A 282 1.56 -12.39 14.88
N LEU A 283 2.43 -12.34 13.86
CA LEU A 283 2.97 -13.54 13.22
C LEU A 283 3.78 -14.41 14.18
N LYS A 284 4.54 -13.79 15.10
CA LYS A 284 5.32 -14.51 16.12
C LYS A 284 4.41 -15.19 17.15
N LEU A 285 3.33 -14.52 17.56
CA LEU A 285 2.36 -15.01 18.56
C LEU A 285 1.33 -15.99 17.98
N ALA A 286 1.19 -16.06 16.66
CA ALA A 286 0.16 -16.86 16.01
C ALA A 286 0.23 -18.35 16.41
N PRO A 287 1.38 -19.05 16.38
CA PRO A 287 1.44 -20.46 16.74
C PRO A 287 1.02 -20.73 18.20
N ALA A 288 1.53 -19.94 19.15
CA ALA A 288 1.17 -20.03 20.56
C ALA A 288 -0.32 -19.73 20.81
N SER A 289 -0.93 -18.87 19.99
CA SER A 289 -2.36 -18.56 20.06
C SER A 289 -3.21 -19.73 19.57
N PHE A 290 -2.81 -20.40 18.49
CA PHE A 290 -3.50 -21.58 17.98
C PHE A 290 -3.40 -22.78 18.93
N GLU A 291 -2.28 -22.94 19.64
CA GLU A 291 -2.10 -24.00 20.63
C GLU A 291 -2.99 -23.78 21.87
N LYS A 292 -3.04 -22.54 22.40
CA LYS A 292 -3.80 -22.24 23.63
C LYS A 292 -5.30 -22.09 23.43
N PHE A 293 -5.73 -21.44 22.35
CA PHE A 293 -7.14 -21.09 22.13
C PHE A 293 -7.84 -22.01 21.12
N GLY A 294 -7.09 -22.88 20.45
CA GLY A 294 -7.58 -23.69 19.36
C GLY A 294 -8.04 -22.87 18.16
N LEU A 295 -8.45 -23.58 17.10
CA LEU A 295 -8.91 -22.95 15.86
C LEU A 295 -10.18 -22.11 16.07
N HIS A 296 -11.11 -22.59 16.91
CA HIS A 296 -12.37 -21.91 17.21
C HIS A 296 -12.17 -20.56 17.91
N GLY A 297 -11.22 -20.48 18.85
CA GLY A 297 -10.89 -19.24 19.56
C GLY A 297 -10.32 -18.19 18.62
N ALA A 298 -9.46 -18.59 17.68
CA ALA A 298 -8.91 -17.68 16.67
C ALA A 298 -10.00 -17.10 15.73
N PHE A 299 -10.93 -17.94 15.26
CA PHE A 299 -12.05 -17.46 14.43
C PHE A 299 -13.00 -16.53 15.19
N LEU A 300 -13.29 -16.83 16.47
CA LEU A 300 -14.11 -15.98 17.31
C LEU A 300 -13.45 -14.61 17.56
N PHE A 301 -12.15 -14.58 17.84
CA PHE A 301 -11.38 -13.35 17.98
C PHE A 301 -11.41 -12.50 16.69
N PHE A 302 -11.19 -13.12 15.54
CA PHE A 302 -11.24 -12.43 14.24
C PHE A 302 -12.65 -11.90 13.94
N GLY A 303 -13.69 -12.67 14.24
CA GLY A 303 -15.09 -12.26 14.06
C GLY A 303 -15.48 -11.06 14.94
N LEU A 304 -15.08 -11.07 16.22
CA LEU A 304 -15.35 -9.96 17.15
C LEU A 304 -14.62 -8.68 16.73
N THR A 305 -13.32 -8.78 16.43
CA THR A 305 -12.51 -7.62 16.02
C THR A 305 -13.04 -7.00 14.72
N THR A 306 -13.42 -7.83 13.74
CA THR A 306 -14.03 -7.36 12.48
C THR A 306 -15.39 -6.69 12.72
N SER A 307 -16.21 -7.22 13.62
CA SER A 307 -17.53 -6.66 13.95
C SER A 307 -17.43 -5.28 14.61
N VAL A 308 -16.49 -5.11 15.55
CA VAL A 308 -16.22 -3.81 16.18
C VAL A 308 -15.76 -2.78 15.14
N LEU A 309 -14.84 -3.16 14.25
CA LEU A 309 -14.38 -2.30 13.17
C LEU A 309 -15.51 -1.89 12.21
N LEU A 310 -16.42 -2.82 11.89
CA LEU A 310 -17.57 -2.54 11.04
C LEU A 310 -18.51 -1.51 11.68
N ILE A 311 -18.78 -1.62 12.98
CA ILE A 311 -19.61 -0.65 13.72
C ILE A 311 -18.97 0.73 13.73
N VAL A 312 -17.64 0.81 13.94
CA VAL A 312 -16.89 2.06 13.91
C VAL A 312 -16.95 2.69 12.52
N ILE A 313 -16.74 1.91 11.46
CA ILE A 313 -16.84 2.38 10.07
C ILE A 313 -18.24 2.92 9.78
N TYR A 314 -19.28 2.17 10.15
CA TYR A 314 -20.67 2.56 9.93
C TYR A 314 -21.03 3.88 10.63
N LYS A 315 -20.48 4.12 11.83
CA LYS A 315 -20.80 5.31 12.64
C LYS A 315 -19.99 6.55 12.26
N TYR A 316 -18.72 6.38 11.89
CA TYR A 316 -17.78 7.50 11.75
C TYR A 316 -17.36 7.82 10.30
N MET A 317 -17.66 6.96 9.32
CA MET A 317 -17.22 7.16 7.94
C MET A 317 -18.36 7.72 7.06
N PRO A 318 -18.24 8.97 6.55
CA PRO A 318 -19.20 9.49 5.59
C PRO A 318 -19.06 8.82 4.22
N GLU A 319 -20.15 8.75 3.44
CA GLU A 319 -20.19 8.15 2.11
C GLU A 319 -19.25 8.89 1.13
N THR A 320 -18.22 8.20 0.61
CA THR A 320 -17.17 8.78 -0.24
C THR A 320 -17.37 8.54 -1.75
N LYS A 321 -18.44 7.86 -2.15
CA LYS A 321 -18.63 7.41 -3.53
C LYS A 321 -18.85 8.61 -4.48
N GLY A 322 -17.92 8.78 -5.43
CA GLY A 322 -18.04 9.75 -6.53
C GLY A 322 -17.48 11.15 -6.24
N LYS A 323 -16.92 11.40 -5.05
CA LYS A 323 -16.29 12.68 -4.71
C LYS A 323 -14.79 12.67 -5.00
N SER A 324 -14.25 13.81 -5.46
CA SER A 324 -12.81 14.00 -5.59
C SER A 324 -12.16 14.20 -4.20
N LEU A 325 -10.85 13.91 -4.08
CA LEU A 325 -10.13 14.07 -2.79
C LEU A 325 -10.21 15.49 -2.22
N LEU A 326 -10.33 16.49 -3.08
CA LEU A 326 -10.42 17.89 -2.69
C LEU A 326 -11.83 18.22 -2.17
N GLU A 327 -12.88 17.66 -2.77
CA GLU A 327 -14.26 17.81 -2.27
C GLU A 327 -14.49 17.07 -0.95
N ILE A 328 -13.75 15.98 -0.71
CA ILE A 328 -13.74 15.28 0.58
C ILE A 328 -13.03 16.16 1.62
N ASP A 329 -11.88 16.76 1.29
CA ASP A 329 -11.18 17.70 2.18
C ASP A 329 -12.04 18.93 2.52
N ASP A 330 -12.72 19.52 1.53
CA ASP A 330 -13.65 20.64 1.74
C ASP A 330 -14.83 20.25 2.65
N CYS A 331 -15.41 19.06 2.46
CA CYS A 331 -16.49 18.52 3.30
C CYS A 331 -16.03 18.34 4.76
N PHE A 332 -14.80 17.87 5.00
CA PHE A 332 -14.25 17.75 6.34
C PHE A 332 -13.88 19.10 6.97
N GLN A 333 -13.48 20.09 6.16
CA GLN A 333 -13.25 21.46 6.63
C GLN A 333 -14.56 22.18 7.00
N GLU A 334 -15.65 21.95 6.26
CA GLU A 334 -16.98 22.45 6.62
C GLU A 334 -17.48 21.85 7.95
N VAL A 335 -17.35 20.54 8.13
CA VAL A 335 -17.72 19.87 9.40
C VAL A 335 -16.91 20.42 10.59
N LYS A 336 -15.60 20.63 10.43
CA LYS A 336 -14.76 21.26 11.47
C LYS A 336 -15.18 22.69 11.78
N LYS A 337 -15.58 23.47 10.77
CA LYS A 337 -16.11 24.82 10.98
C LYS A 337 -17.40 24.76 11.78
N THR A 338 -18.36 23.90 11.42
CA THR A 338 -19.63 23.74 12.14
C THR A 338 -19.42 23.28 13.58
N GLU A 339 -18.48 22.37 13.85
CA GLU A 339 -18.13 21.96 15.21
C GLU A 339 -17.48 23.10 16.02
N GLN A 340 -16.64 23.92 15.40
CA GLN A 340 -16.05 25.11 16.05
C GLN A 340 -17.10 26.20 16.31
N THR A 341 -18.05 26.42 15.39
CA THR A 341 -19.16 27.36 15.59
C THR A 341 -20.04 26.89 16.76
N ASN A 342 -20.46 25.63 16.79
CA ASN A 342 -21.26 25.07 17.89
C ASN A 342 -20.52 25.09 19.25
N LYS A 343 -19.19 24.92 19.26
CA LYS A 343 -18.39 25.06 20.49
C LYS A 343 -18.30 26.51 20.96
N THR A 344 -18.24 27.45 20.03
CA THR A 344 -18.15 28.89 20.35
C THR A 344 -19.49 29.39 20.86
N ASP A 345 -20.59 28.95 20.25
CA ASP A 345 -21.96 29.29 20.64
C ASP A 345 -22.29 28.74 22.03
N ASN A 346 -21.91 27.48 22.34
CA ASN A 346 -22.08 26.91 23.68
C ASN A 346 -21.26 27.63 24.75
N ILE A 347 -20.05 28.11 24.44
CA ILE A 347 -19.22 28.87 25.39
C ILE A 347 -19.83 30.25 25.65
N THR A 348 -20.38 30.91 24.62
CA THR A 348 -21.09 32.18 24.79
C THR A 348 -22.38 32.01 25.58
N ASP A 349 -23.14 30.93 25.39
CA ASP A 349 -24.37 30.69 26.16
C ASP A 349 -24.07 30.41 27.64
N GLU A 350 -23.03 29.62 27.96
CA GLU A 350 -22.59 29.39 29.34
C GLU A 350 -22.07 30.68 30.02
N THR A 351 -21.30 31.52 29.31
CA THR A 351 -20.85 32.80 29.88
C THR A 351 -21.97 33.83 30.04
N THR A 352 -23.02 33.77 29.20
CA THR A 352 -24.18 34.67 29.32
C THR A 352 -25.09 34.25 30.48
N GLU A 353 -25.22 32.95 30.76
CA GLU A 353 -25.95 32.45 31.94
C GLU A 353 -25.22 32.73 33.27
N GLU A 354 -23.87 32.71 33.30
CA GLU A 354 -23.10 33.08 34.50
C GLU A 354 -23.14 34.58 34.82
N LEU A 355 -23.32 35.45 33.82
CA LEU A 355 -23.47 36.90 34.02
C LEU A 355 -24.87 37.34 34.46
N LEU A 356 -25.86 36.44 34.41
CA LEU A 356 -27.27 36.69 34.76
C LEU A 356 -27.68 36.07 36.11
N LYS A 357 -26.76 35.45 36.85
CA LYS A 357 -26.93 35.01 38.26
C LYS A 357 -26.16 35.93 39.19
#